data_AF-A0A8T4KET3-F1
#
_entry.id   AF-A0A8T4KET3-F1
#
_cell.length_a   1.000
_cell.length_b   1.000
_cell.length_c   1.000
_cell.angle_alpha   90.00
_cell.angle_beta   90.00
_cell.angle_gamma   90.00
#
_symmetry.space_group_name_H-M   'P 1'
#
loop_
_entity.id
_entity.type
_entity.pdbx_description
1 polymer ?
#
loop_
_entity_poly.entity_id
_entity_poly.type
_entity_poly.pdbx_seq_one_letter_code
_entity_poly.pdbx_strand_id
1 'polypeptide(L)' 'MDRRNMHRLRFYQEELFLTKKRLFGAKSIKQVRFLQDRINFLQTRIDELENGKSLGRF' A
#
# COMPACT_ATOMS: atom_id res chain seq x y z
N MET A 1 -3.72 -5.10 19.46
CA MET A 1 -2.73 -5.22 18.36
C MET A 1 -1.33 -5.38 18.96
N ASP A 2 -0.53 -6.34 18.48
CA ASP A 2 0.91 -6.45 18.84
C ASP A 2 1.61 -5.13 18.44
N ARG A 3 2.50 -4.58 19.30
CA ARG A 3 3.29 -3.36 19.00
C ARG A 3 4.00 -3.46 17.65
N ARG A 4 4.45 -4.68 17.29
CA ARG A 4 5.09 -4.94 15.98
C ARG A 4 4.15 -4.74 14.80
N ASN A 5 2.88 -5.12 14.93
CA ASN A 5 1.88 -4.89 13.89
C ASN A 5 1.54 -3.41 13.77
N MET A 6 1.55 -2.65 14.87
CA MET A 6 1.36 -1.20 14.81
C MET A 6 2.50 -0.48 14.06
N HIS A 7 3.76 -0.86 14.31
CA HIS A 7 4.89 -0.30 13.58
C HIS A 7 4.85 -0.64 12.08
N ARG A 8 4.50 -1.88 11.73
CA ARG A 8 4.33 -2.31 10.34
C ARG A 8 3.17 -1.57 9.66
N LEU A 9 2.05 -1.41 10.36
CA LEU A 9 0.89 -0.67 9.84
C LEU A 9 1.27 0.78 9.51
N ARG A 10 1.93 1.47 10.44
CA ARG A 10 2.41 2.84 10.21
C ARG A 10 3.35 2.91 9.01
N PHE A 11 4.30 1.99 8.92
CA PHE A 11 5.21 1.91 7.78
C PHE A 11 4.48 1.76 6.44
N TYR A 12 3.50 0.85 6.34
CA TYR A 12 2.74 0.67 5.10
C TYR A 12 1.85 1.87 4.77
N GLN A 13 1.28 2.53 5.77
CA GLN A 13 0.49 3.75 5.58
C GLN A 13 1.36 4.91 5.06
N GLU A 14 2.57 5.08 5.59
CA GLU A 14 3.53 6.08 5.08
C GLU A 14 3.96 5.78 3.64
N GLU A 15 4.31 4.53 3.34
CA GLU A 15 4.66 4.11 1.99
C GLU A 15 3.50 4.29 1.00
N LEU A 16 2.27 4.03 1.43
CA LEU A 16 1.06 4.26 0.62
C LEU A 16 0.90 5.74 0.29
N PHE A 17 1.07 6.62 1.27
CA PHE A 17 1.02 8.07 1.08
C PHE A 17 2.08 8.54 0.08
N LEU A 18 3.34 8.12 0.25
CA LEU A 18 4.44 8.47 -0.65
C LEU A 18 4.20 7.94 -2.07
N THR A 19 3.69 6.72 -2.20
CA THR A 19 3.39 6.11 -3.51
C THR A 19 2.26 6.84 -4.21
N LYS A 20 1.18 7.21 -3.50
CA LYS A 20 0.11 8.06 -4.05
C LYS A 20 0.64 9.41 -4.52
N LYS A 21 1.51 10.07 -3.74
CA LYS A 21 2.15 11.32 -4.15
C LYS A 21 2.99 11.16 -5.42
N ARG A 22 3.73 10.05 -5.55
CA ARG A 22 4.50 9.73 -6.77
C ARG A 22 3.62 9.45 -7.97
N LEU A 23 2.44 8.87 -7.78
CA LEU A 23 1.47 8.60 -8.87
C LEU A 23 1.04 9.89 -9.57
N PHE A 24 0.75 10.95 -8.81
CA PHE A 24 0.42 12.27 -9.38
C PHE A 24 1.56 12.89 -10.20
N GLY A 25 2.82 12.54 -9.90
CA GLY A 25 4.00 13.01 -10.63
C GLY A 25 4.48 12.06 -11.75
N ALA A 26 3.77 10.97 -12.03
CA ALA A 26 4.19 9.99 -13.01
C ALA A 26 4.11 10.56 -14.43
N LYS A 27 5.17 10.35 -15.23
CA LYS A 27 5.28 10.91 -16.59
C LYS A 27 5.02 9.89 -17.70
N SER A 28 4.79 8.64 -17.35
CA SER A 28 4.54 7.57 -18.30
C SER A 28 3.49 6.58 -17.81
N ILE A 29 2.76 5.98 -18.76
CA ILE A 29 1.75 4.96 -18.48
C ILE A 29 2.36 3.75 -17.75
N LYS A 30 3.61 3.38 -18.09
CA LYS A 30 4.32 2.29 -17.40
C LYS A 30 4.57 2.60 -15.93
N GLN A 31 4.95 3.84 -15.61
CA GLN A 31 5.10 4.28 -14.21
C GLN A 31 3.77 4.33 -13.49
N VAL A 32 2.71 4.82 -14.14
CA VAL A 32 1.35 4.84 -13.59
C VAL A 32 0.90 3.43 -13.21
N ARG A 33 1.01 2.45 -14.13
CA ARG A 33 0.64 1.05 -13.86
C ARG A 33 1.43 0.47 -12.69
N PHE A 34 2.75 0.62 -12.70
CA PHE A 34 3.59 0.14 -11.60
C PHE A 34 3.21 0.75 -10.23
N LEU A 35 2.91 2.04 -10.20
CA LEU A 35 2.52 2.74 -8.97
C LEU A 35 1.11 2.34 -8.52
N GLN A 36 0.19 2.09 -9.45
CA GLN A 36 -1.14 1.54 -9.15
C GLN A 36 -1.04 0.14 -8.55
N ASP A 37 -0.23 -0.75 -9.14
CA ASP A 37 0.00 -2.10 -8.61
C ASP A 37 0.60 -2.06 -7.20
N ARG A 38 1.56 -1.13 -6.97
CA ARG A 38 2.15 -0.92 -5.66
C ARG A 38 1.14 -0.39 -4.65
N ILE A 39 0.26 0.52 -5.04
CA ILE A 39 -0.82 1.04 -4.18
C ILE A 39 -1.76 -0.09 -3.76
N ASN A 40 -2.19 -0.93 -4.71
CA ASN A 40 -3.05 -2.08 -4.44
C ASN A 40 -2.38 -3.03 -3.45
N PHE A 41 -1.10 -3.38 -3.68
CA PHE A 41 -0.34 -4.22 -2.76
C PHE A 41 -0.29 -3.64 -1.34
N LEU A 42 0.02 -2.34 -1.21
CA LEU A 42 0.12 -1.69 0.10
C LEU A 42 -1.23 -1.65 0.82
N GLN A 43 -2.33 -1.40 0.09
CA GLN A 43 -3.68 -1.45 0.64
C GLN A 43 -4.03 -2.85 1.14
N THR A 44 -3.76 -3.90 0.36
CA THR A 44 -3.96 -5.29 0.81
C THR A 44 -3.18 -5.59 2.09
N ARG A 45 -1.94 -5.11 2.23
CA ARG A 45 -1.14 -5.31 3.45
C ARG A 45 -1.68 -4.55 4.66
N ILE A 46 -2.19 -3.34 4.45
CA ILE A 46 -2.85 -2.56 5.51
C ILE A 46 -4.11 -3.30 5.96
N ASP A 47 -4.95 -3.74 5.01
CA ASP A 47 -6.18 -4.47 5.31
C ASP A 47 -5.91 -5.80 6.02
N GLU A 48 -4.88 -6.53 5.62
CA GLU A 48 -4.42 -7.75 6.30
C GLU A 48 -4.02 -7.49 7.76
N LEU A 49 -3.35 -6.37 8.02
CA LEU A 49 -2.93 -6.01 9.37
C LEU A 49 -4.08 -5.48 10.23
N GLU A 50 -4.97 -4.66 9.66
CA GLU A 50 -6.10 -4.05 10.36
C GLU A 50 -7.22 -5.05 10.63
N ASN A 51 -7.57 -5.86 9.63
CA ASN A 51 -8.75 -6.73 9.66
C ASN A 51 -8.42 -8.22 9.77
N GLY A 52 -7.14 -8.62 9.71
CA GLY A 52 -6.73 -10.03 9.76
C GLY A 52 -7.22 -10.87 8.56
N LYS A 53 -7.82 -10.23 7.54
CA LYS A 53 -8.33 -10.87 6.33
C LYS A 53 -7.39 -10.55 5.18
N SER A 54 -6.79 -11.59 4.61
CA SER A 54 -6.21 -11.48 3.28
C SER A 54 -7.36 -11.27 2.29
N LEU A 55 -7.50 -10.04 1.78
CA LEU A 55 -8.32 -9.78 0.61
C LEU A 55 -7.59 -10.47 -0.55
N GLY A 56 -7.95 -11.73 -0.76
CA GLY A 56 -7.41 -12.57 -1.82
C GLY A 56 -7.39 -11.80 -3.14
N ARG A 57 -6.24 -11.85 -3.82
CA ARG A 57 -6.03 -11.28 -5.15
C ARG A 57 -7.22 -11.61 -6.05
N PHE A 58 -7.94 -10.59 -6.49
CA PHE A 58 -8.67 -10.62 -7.75
C PHE A 58 -7.81 -9.93 -8.81
#